data_AF-A0A6P6M016-F1
#
_entry.id   AF-A0A6P6M016-F1
#
_cell.length_a   1.000
_cell.length_b   1.000
_cell.length_c   1.000
_cell.angle_alpha   90.00
_cell.angle_beta   90.00
_cell.angle_gamma   90.00
#
_symmetry.space_group_name_H-M   'P 1'
#
loop_
_entity.id
_entity.type
_entity.pdbx_description
1 polymer ?
#
loop_
_entity_poly.entity_id
_entity_poly.type
_entity_poly.pdbx_seq_one_letter_code
_entity_poly.pdbx_strand_id
1 'polypeptide(L)'
;MSKIEKMNILGVRSFGVEDKDEQVITFFRPLTVLVGPNGAGKTTIIECLKYITSGVFPPGSKENTFVHDPKDVHETDVKAKIRLHFRDVNGDPVAIERFMQSIQKGKKAEFKSHGGVIERGRKVSPILNCAEIDREMISALGVSKAVINHVIFCHQEESNWPLSEGKALKQKFDEIFSATRYIKVLDKLRELRKKQTIIVKTCQTELKYLKQNK
;
A
#
# COMPACT_ATOMS: atom_id res chain seq x y z
N MET A 1 9.85 -2.52 -17.64
CA MET A 1 9.32 -1.39 -16.83
C MET A 1 7.82 -1.59 -16.70
N SER A 2 7.33 -1.68 -15.47
CA SER A 2 5.92 -1.83 -15.17
C SER A 2 5.10 -0.63 -15.68
N LYS A 3 3.81 -0.84 -15.97
CA LYS A 3 2.91 0.23 -16.42
C LYS A 3 1.45 -0.11 -16.13
N ILE A 4 0.69 0.86 -15.64
CA ILE A 4 -0.78 0.75 -15.53
C ILE A 4 -1.42 0.90 -16.90
N GLU A 5 -2.49 0.16 -17.17
CA GLU A 5 -3.17 0.17 -18.48
C GLU A 5 -4.66 0.51 -18.34
N LYS A 6 -5.36 -0.11 -17.38
CA LYS A 6 -6.81 0.06 -17.22
C LYS A 6 -7.23 -0.15 -15.76
N MET A 7 -8.17 0.63 -15.26
CA MET A 7 -8.79 0.42 -13.95
C MET A 7 -10.31 0.42 -14.05
N ASN A 8 -10.95 -0.53 -13.37
CA ASN A 8 -12.39 -0.59 -13.16
C ASN A 8 -12.69 -0.19 -11.71
N ILE A 9 -13.70 0.65 -11.49
CA ILE A 9 -14.15 1.09 -10.17
C ILE A 9 -15.66 0.87 -10.06
N LEU A 10 -16.08 0.27 -8.95
CA LEU A 10 -17.49 0.10 -8.60
C LEU A 10 -17.68 0.28 -7.08
N GLY A 11 -18.72 1.02 -6.68
CA GLY A 11 -19.14 1.18 -5.28
C GLY A 11 -18.20 2.01 -4.40
N VAL A 12 -17.31 2.82 -4.98
CA VAL A 12 -16.34 3.65 -4.23
C VAL A 12 -16.77 5.11 -4.28
N ARG A 13 -16.99 5.74 -3.11
CA ARG A 13 -17.50 7.13 -2.99
C ARG A 13 -18.64 7.41 -4.00
N SER A 14 -18.47 8.38 -4.90
CA SER A 14 -19.47 8.78 -5.90
C SER A 14 -19.65 7.79 -7.06
N PHE A 15 -18.83 6.75 -7.17
CA PHE A 15 -19.02 5.68 -8.15
C PHE A 15 -20.20 4.81 -7.71
N GLY A 16 -21.14 4.56 -8.63
CA GLY A 16 -22.37 3.82 -8.37
C GLY A 16 -22.12 2.37 -7.94
N VAL A 17 -23.16 1.75 -7.38
CA VAL A 17 -23.06 0.43 -6.72
C VAL A 17 -23.58 -0.71 -7.59
N GLU A 18 -24.32 -0.42 -8.65
CA GLU A 18 -24.85 -1.44 -9.56
C GLU A 18 -23.83 -1.80 -10.64
N ASP A 19 -23.86 -3.04 -11.15
CA ASP A 19 -22.91 -3.48 -12.19
C ASP A 19 -22.92 -2.59 -13.44
N LYS A 20 -24.07 -1.99 -13.77
CA LYS A 20 -24.20 -1.03 -14.89
C LYS A 20 -23.43 0.28 -14.67
N ASP A 21 -23.10 0.59 -13.42
CA ASP A 21 -22.40 1.81 -13.02
C ASP A 21 -20.88 1.64 -13.00
N GLU A 22 -20.36 0.44 -13.28
CA GLU A 22 -18.92 0.17 -13.29
C GLU A 22 -18.20 1.13 -14.24
N GLN A 23 -17.31 1.96 -13.68
CA GLN A 23 -16.56 2.93 -14.45
C GLN A 23 -15.21 2.36 -14.85
N VAL A 24 -14.87 2.57 -16.12
CA VAL A 24 -13.66 2.08 -16.74
C VAL A 24 -12.76 3.24 -17.14
N ILE A 25 -11.54 3.25 -16.62
CA ILE A 25 -10.53 4.28 -16.89
C ILE A 25 -9.36 3.62 -17.61
N THR A 26 -9.02 4.14 -18.80
CA THR A 26 -7.85 3.69 -19.56
C THR A 26 -6.71 4.68 -19.39
N PHE A 27 -5.52 4.18 -19.07
CA PHE A 27 -4.32 4.99 -18.88
C PHE A 27 -3.47 4.97 -20.15
N PHE A 28 -3.15 6.17 -20.64
CA PHE A 28 -2.38 6.39 -21.85
C PHE A 28 -0.95 6.82 -21.53
N ARG A 29 -0.07 6.59 -22.50
CA ARG A 29 1.34 6.98 -22.44
C ARG A 29 1.64 8.04 -23.50
N PRO A 30 2.52 9.01 -23.21
CA PRO A 30 3.21 9.21 -21.93
C PRO A 30 2.36 9.94 -20.87
N LEU A 31 1.18 10.45 -21.25
CA LEU A 31 0.35 11.32 -20.42
C LEU A 31 -1.12 10.85 -20.45
N THR A 32 -1.75 10.84 -19.28
CA THR A 32 -3.20 10.71 -19.12
C THR A 32 -3.72 11.98 -18.46
N VAL A 33 -4.71 12.64 -19.06
CA VAL A 33 -5.31 13.86 -18.51
C VAL A 33 -6.69 13.53 -17.95
N LEU A 34 -6.90 13.78 -16.66
CA LEU A 34 -8.19 13.61 -15.99
C LEU A 34 -8.82 14.98 -15.77
N VAL A 35 -9.87 15.31 -16.53
CA VAL A 35 -10.60 16.58 -16.43
C VAL A 35 -12.05 16.35 -16.01
N GLY A 36 -12.64 17.36 -15.38
CA GLY A 36 -14.03 17.32 -14.93
C GLY A 36 -14.30 18.36 -13.84
N PRO A 37 -15.57 18.64 -13.52
CA PRO A 37 -15.93 19.61 -12.49
C PRO A 37 -15.47 19.18 -11.09
N ASN A 38 -15.53 20.10 -10.12
CA ASN A 38 -15.31 19.78 -8.71
C ASN A 38 -16.36 18.76 -8.25
N GLY A 39 -15.95 17.78 -7.44
CA GLY A 39 -16.82 16.67 -7.05
C GLY A 39 -17.00 15.56 -8.09
N ALA A 40 -16.44 15.68 -9.30
CA ALA A 40 -16.54 14.64 -10.34
C ALA A 40 -15.77 13.33 -10.06
N GLY A 41 -15.19 13.16 -8.86
CA GLY A 41 -14.45 11.95 -8.50
C GLY A 41 -13.01 11.87 -9.02
N LYS A 42 -12.44 12.96 -9.56
CA LYS A 42 -11.03 12.98 -10.03
C LYS A 42 -10.04 12.53 -8.96
N THR A 43 -10.16 13.07 -7.75
CA THR A 43 -9.34 12.67 -6.60
C THR A 43 -9.59 11.22 -6.24
N THR A 44 -10.86 10.78 -6.23
CA THR A 44 -11.25 9.37 -5.98
C THR A 44 -10.55 8.38 -6.91
N ILE A 45 -10.32 8.73 -8.18
CA ILE A 45 -9.57 7.89 -9.13
C ILE A 45 -8.14 7.65 -8.61
N ILE A 46 -7.46 8.70 -8.16
CA ILE A 46 -6.11 8.62 -7.61
C ILE A 46 -6.10 7.86 -6.28
N GLU A 47 -7.12 8.05 -5.45
CA GLU A 47 -7.28 7.28 -4.22
C GLU A 47 -7.50 5.79 -4.49
N CYS A 48 -8.26 5.43 -5.53
CA CYS A 48 -8.44 4.04 -5.96
C CYS A 48 -7.11 3.44 -6.42
N LEU A 49 -6.32 4.19 -7.18
CA LEU A 49 -4.96 3.79 -7.58
C LEU A 49 -4.06 3.59 -6.36
N LYS A 50 -4.07 4.51 -5.39
CA LYS A 50 -3.33 4.39 -4.13
C LYS A 50 -3.77 3.12 -3.38
N TYR A 51 -5.06 2.94 -3.17
CA TYR A 51 -5.61 1.82 -2.42
C TYR A 51 -5.32 0.47 -3.07
N ILE A 52 -5.53 0.32 -4.38
CA ILE A 52 -5.27 -0.96 -5.04
C ILE A 52 -3.79 -1.30 -5.05
N THR A 53 -2.92 -0.29 -5.17
CA THR A 53 -1.47 -0.49 -5.26
C THR A 53 -0.77 -0.66 -3.91
N SER A 54 -1.31 -0.11 -2.83
CA SER A 54 -0.63 -0.12 -1.52
C SER A 54 -1.48 -0.62 -0.34
N GLY A 55 -2.78 -0.82 -0.54
CA GLY A 55 -3.73 -1.15 0.53
C GLY A 55 -3.98 -0.01 1.52
N VAL A 56 -3.47 1.20 1.26
CA VAL A 56 -3.59 2.35 2.16
C VAL A 56 -4.75 3.23 1.72
N PHE A 57 -5.62 3.56 2.66
CA PHE A 57 -6.72 4.50 2.44
C PHE A 57 -6.23 5.95 2.33
N PRO A 58 -6.96 6.81 1.62
CA PRO A 58 -6.69 8.24 1.63
C PRO A 58 -6.77 8.84 3.06
N PRO A 59 -5.96 9.87 3.36
CA PRO A 59 -6.02 10.59 4.63
C PRO A 59 -7.40 11.22 4.84
N GLY A 60 -7.77 11.43 6.10
CA GLY A 60 -9.05 12.04 6.48
C GLY A 60 -10.29 11.14 6.27
N SER A 61 -10.15 10.07 5.48
CA SER A 61 -11.21 9.08 5.28
C SER A 61 -11.15 8.06 6.41
N LYS A 62 -12.20 7.99 7.24
CA LYS A 62 -12.43 6.77 8.03
C LYS A 62 -12.69 5.66 7.04
N GLU A 63 -12.23 4.43 7.30
CA GLU A 63 -12.42 3.27 6.40
C GLU A 63 -13.88 3.19 5.86
N ASN A 64 -14.83 3.59 6.71
CA ASN A 64 -16.27 3.62 6.43
C ASN A 64 -16.74 4.64 5.36
N THR A 65 -15.92 5.59 4.92
CA THR A 65 -16.33 6.61 3.93
C THR A 65 -15.75 6.39 2.54
N PHE A 66 -14.99 5.31 2.35
CA PHE A 66 -14.39 4.99 1.06
C PHE A 66 -15.35 4.22 0.16
N VAL A 67 -16.11 3.29 0.73
CA VAL A 67 -17.23 2.61 0.06
C VAL A 67 -18.44 3.54 0.06
N HIS A 68 -19.23 3.50 -1.01
CA HIS A 68 -20.48 4.25 -1.13
C HIS A 68 -21.38 4.00 0.10
N ASP A 69 -22.01 5.06 0.63
CA ASP A 69 -22.79 4.95 1.86
C ASP A 69 -24.06 4.13 1.58
N PRO A 70 -24.33 3.03 2.31
CA PRO A 70 -25.55 2.25 2.13
C PRO A 70 -26.83 3.08 2.28
N LYS A 71 -26.80 4.16 3.08
CA LYS A 71 -27.97 5.04 3.24
C LYS A 71 -28.33 5.80 1.98
N ASP A 72 -27.34 6.20 1.18
CA ASP A 72 -27.53 6.99 -0.04
C ASP A 72 -28.24 6.18 -1.13
N VAL A 73 -28.03 4.86 -1.11
CA VAL A 73 -28.66 3.90 -2.04
C VAL A 73 -29.82 3.12 -1.40
N HIS A 74 -30.21 3.47 -0.18
CA HIS A 74 -31.27 2.81 0.60
C HIS A 74 -31.08 1.30 0.78
N GLU A 75 -29.82 0.84 0.84
CA GLU A 75 -29.45 -0.54 1.07
C GLU A 75 -28.86 -0.73 2.47
N THR A 76 -28.81 -1.99 2.91
CA THR A 76 -28.15 -2.35 4.18
C THR A 76 -26.72 -2.84 3.99
N ASP A 77 -26.37 -3.21 2.77
CA ASP A 77 -25.09 -3.81 2.40
C ASP A 77 -24.67 -3.30 1.02
N VAL A 78 -23.55 -2.57 0.97
CA VAL A 78 -22.97 -2.09 -0.26
C VAL A 78 -21.61 -2.74 -0.46
N LYS A 79 -21.42 -3.35 -1.63
CA LYS A 79 -20.14 -3.92 -2.06
C LYS A 79 -19.43 -2.94 -2.98
N ALA A 80 -18.11 -2.95 -2.88
CA ALA A 80 -17.25 -2.19 -3.76
C ALA A 80 -16.10 -3.06 -4.25
N LYS A 81 -15.65 -2.79 -5.46
CA LYS A 81 -14.48 -3.44 -6.05
C LYS A 81 -13.67 -2.46 -6.86
N ILE A 82 -12.36 -2.64 -6.84
CA ILE A 82 -11.43 -1.93 -7.71
C ILE A 82 -10.60 -3.00 -8.41
N ARG A 83 -10.51 -2.94 -9.74
CA ARG A 83 -9.69 -3.85 -10.55
C ARG A 83 -8.68 -3.06 -11.36
N LEU A 84 -7.40 -3.37 -11.23
CA LEU A 84 -6.31 -2.73 -11.98
C LEU A 84 -5.65 -3.75 -12.90
N HIS A 85 -5.62 -3.42 -14.19
CA HIS A 85 -4.84 -4.09 -15.22
C HIS A 85 -3.56 -3.30 -15.47
N PHE A 86 -2.44 -4.00 -15.43
CA PHE A 86 -1.11 -3.42 -15.60
C PHE A 86 -0.15 -4.46 -16.17
N ARG A 87 1.02 -4.00 -16.63
CA ARG A 87 2.16 -4.89 -16.89
C ARG A 87 3.13 -4.83 -15.74
N ASP A 88 3.62 -6.00 -15.34
CA ASP A 88 4.61 -6.10 -14.29
C ASP A 88 6.01 -5.67 -14.78
N VAL A 89 7.00 -5.78 -13.89
CA VAL A 89 8.41 -5.44 -14.19
C VAL A 89 8.97 -6.20 -15.40
N ASN A 90 8.50 -7.43 -15.65
CA ASN A 90 8.91 -8.30 -16.75
C ASN A 90 8.14 -7.99 -18.04
N GLY A 91 7.05 -7.23 -17.96
CA GLY A 91 6.19 -6.89 -19.09
C GLY A 91 5.01 -7.84 -19.27
N ASP A 92 4.79 -8.76 -18.32
CA ASP A 92 3.67 -9.69 -18.36
C ASP A 92 2.38 -9.01 -17.92
N PRO A 93 1.23 -9.33 -18.55
CA PRO A 93 -0.06 -8.78 -18.16
C PRO A 93 -0.52 -9.37 -16.81
N VAL A 94 -0.88 -8.48 -15.89
CA VAL A 94 -1.41 -8.80 -14.57
C VAL A 94 -2.69 -8.00 -14.33
N ALA A 95 -3.70 -8.65 -13.75
CA ALA A 95 -4.85 -7.97 -13.19
C ALA A 95 -4.94 -8.26 -11.68
N ILE A 96 -5.19 -7.24 -10.88
CA ILE A 96 -5.47 -7.38 -9.45
C ILE A 96 -6.82 -6.77 -9.18
N GLU A 97 -7.65 -7.45 -8.39
CA GLU A 97 -8.94 -6.97 -7.93
C GLU A 97 -8.98 -6.98 -6.40
N ARG A 98 -9.49 -5.92 -5.78
CA ARG A 98 -9.74 -5.84 -4.33
C ARG A 98 -11.22 -5.67 -4.06
N PHE A 99 -11.72 -6.38 -3.06
CA PHE A 99 -13.13 -6.38 -2.64
C PHE A 99 -13.29 -5.71 -1.29
N MET A 100 -14.30 -4.85 -1.20
CA MET A 100 -14.65 -4.10 0.00
C MET A 100 -16.17 -4.15 0.20
N GLN A 101 -16.60 -3.86 1.42
CA GLN A 101 -18.01 -3.85 1.79
C GLN A 101 -18.27 -2.81 2.88
N SER A 102 -19.43 -2.17 2.82
CA SER A 102 -19.95 -1.31 3.87
C SER A 102 -21.33 -1.81 4.29
N ILE A 103 -21.47 -2.14 5.58
CA ILE A 103 -22.70 -2.71 6.13
C ILE A 103 -23.31 -1.70 7.10
N GLN A 104 -24.57 -1.34 6.88
CA GLN A 104 -25.31 -0.45 7.77
C GLN A 104 -25.74 -1.20 9.04
N LYS A 105 -25.18 -0.83 10.19
CA LYS A 105 -25.55 -1.35 11.51
C LYS A 105 -26.12 -0.25 12.39
N GLY A 106 -27.46 -0.16 12.42
CA GLY A 106 -28.17 0.87 13.19
C GLY A 106 -27.84 2.27 12.71
N LYS A 107 -27.13 3.08 13.51
CA LYS A 107 -26.74 4.45 13.13
C LYS A 107 -25.39 4.54 12.40
N LYS A 108 -24.54 3.50 12.45
CA LYS A 108 -23.17 3.51 11.90
C LYS A 108 -23.02 2.51 10.75
N ALA A 109 -22.25 2.87 9.75
CA ALA A 109 -21.75 1.92 8.75
C ALA A 109 -20.47 1.25 9.27
N GLU A 110 -20.33 -0.05 9.02
CA GLU A 110 -19.13 -0.84 9.31
C GLU A 110 -18.45 -1.23 8.00
N PHE A 111 -17.18 -0.87 7.86
CA PHE A 111 -16.36 -1.26 6.72
C PHE A 111 -15.75 -2.64 6.91
N LYS A 112 -15.68 -3.42 5.82
CA LYS A 112 -14.95 -4.69 5.74
C LYS A 112 -14.15 -4.77 4.45
N SER A 113 -12.90 -5.21 4.56
CA SER A 113 -12.07 -5.59 3.42
C SER A 113 -12.04 -7.12 3.30
N HIS A 114 -12.37 -7.64 2.13
CA HIS A 114 -12.48 -9.09 1.87
C HIS A 114 -11.25 -9.66 1.16
N GLY A 115 -10.19 -8.87 1.00
CA GLY A 115 -9.04 -9.27 0.21
C GLY A 115 -9.31 -9.09 -1.28
N GLY A 116 -8.91 -10.07 -2.10
CA GLY A 116 -8.88 -9.86 -3.55
C GLY A 116 -8.26 -11.00 -4.34
N VAL A 117 -8.23 -10.84 -5.66
CA VAL A 117 -7.80 -11.87 -6.62
C VAL A 117 -6.69 -11.31 -7.50
N ILE A 118 -5.75 -12.19 -7.88
CA ILE A 118 -4.68 -11.89 -8.82
C ILE A 118 -4.86 -12.78 -10.05
N GLU A 119 -4.79 -12.19 -11.23
CA GLU A 119 -4.79 -12.87 -12.51
C GLU A 119 -3.46 -12.63 -13.23
N ARG A 120 -2.82 -13.72 -13.66
CA ARG A 120 -1.59 -13.71 -14.47
C ARG A 120 -1.81 -14.60 -15.70
N GLY A 121 -1.98 -13.98 -16.86
CA GLY A 121 -2.32 -14.69 -18.10
C GLY A 121 -3.64 -15.46 -17.96
N ARG A 122 -3.59 -16.79 -17.96
CA ARG A 122 -4.77 -17.67 -17.78
C ARG A 122 -4.97 -18.17 -16.35
N LYS A 123 -4.05 -17.86 -15.43
CA LYS A 123 -4.13 -18.30 -14.04
C LYS A 123 -4.81 -17.25 -13.19
N VAL A 124 -5.85 -17.66 -12.47
CA VAL A 124 -6.57 -16.84 -11.49
C VAL A 124 -6.31 -17.44 -10.12
N SER A 125 -5.86 -16.62 -9.16
CA SER A 125 -5.68 -17.07 -7.79
C SER A 125 -7.03 -17.31 -7.10
N PRO A 126 -7.09 -18.13 -6.02
CA PRO A 126 -8.18 -18.00 -5.06
C PRO A 126 -8.18 -16.60 -4.43
N ILE A 127 -9.22 -16.26 -3.66
CA ILE A 127 -9.25 -15.02 -2.89
C ILE A 127 -8.10 -15.05 -1.87
N LEU A 128 -7.23 -14.05 -1.97
CA LEU A 128 -6.08 -13.84 -1.09
C LEU A 128 -6.39 -12.77 -0.06
N ASN A 129 -5.69 -12.82 1.06
CA ASN A 129 -5.80 -11.77 2.07
C ASN A 129 -5.10 -10.47 1.61
N CYS A 130 -5.42 -9.35 2.27
CA CYS A 130 -4.86 -8.04 1.90
C CYS A 130 -3.33 -7.99 1.94
N ALA A 131 -2.70 -8.71 2.87
CA ALA A 131 -1.24 -8.68 3.03
C ALA A 131 -0.53 -9.42 1.89
N GLU A 132 -1.12 -10.48 1.35
CA GLU A 132 -0.62 -11.19 0.16
C GLU A 132 -0.71 -10.32 -1.09
N ILE A 133 -1.84 -9.62 -1.27
CA ILE A 133 -2.04 -8.73 -2.41
C ILE A 133 -1.07 -7.55 -2.36
N ASP A 134 -0.87 -6.95 -1.18
CA ASP A 134 0.12 -5.89 -0.98
C ASP A 134 1.54 -6.35 -1.38
N ARG A 135 1.95 -7.57 -0.99
CA ARG A 135 3.25 -8.12 -1.34
C ARG A 135 3.38 -8.37 -2.84
N GLU A 136 2.37 -8.97 -3.46
CA GLU A 136 2.37 -9.21 -4.90
C GLU A 136 2.46 -7.90 -5.66
N MET A 137 1.66 -6.92 -5.29
CA MET A 137 1.57 -5.65 -6.00
C MET A 137 2.90 -4.88 -5.98
N ILE A 138 3.58 -4.83 -4.82
CA ILE A 138 4.91 -4.23 -4.69
C ILE A 138 5.93 -4.97 -5.58
N SER A 139 5.88 -6.30 -5.59
CA SER A 139 6.75 -7.15 -6.41
C SER A 139 6.52 -6.92 -7.91
N ALA A 140 5.25 -6.92 -8.34
CA ALA A 140 4.85 -6.78 -9.73
C ALA A 140 5.10 -5.37 -10.27
N LEU A 141 4.89 -4.32 -9.48
CA LEU A 141 5.20 -2.95 -9.89
C LEU A 141 6.70 -2.64 -9.81
N GLY A 142 7.45 -3.33 -8.95
CA GLY A 142 8.89 -3.09 -8.75
C GLY A 142 9.20 -1.79 -8.00
N VAL A 143 8.25 -1.29 -7.22
CA VAL A 143 8.36 -0.01 -6.50
C VAL A 143 7.92 -0.22 -5.05
N SER A 144 8.64 0.37 -4.09
CA SER A 144 8.33 0.20 -2.67
C SER A 144 6.99 0.85 -2.29
N LYS A 145 6.33 0.31 -1.25
CA LYS A 145 5.09 0.87 -0.69
C LYS A 145 5.23 2.36 -0.33
N ALA A 146 6.39 2.77 0.17
CA ALA A 146 6.66 4.17 0.51
C ALA A 146 6.71 5.07 -0.73
N VAL A 147 7.34 4.64 -1.82
CA VAL A 147 7.36 5.41 -3.07
C VAL A 147 5.97 5.48 -3.69
N ILE A 148 5.20 4.39 -3.67
CA ILE A 148 3.81 4.40 -4.13
C ILE A 148 2.98 5.44 -3.37
N ASN A 149 3.11 5.47 -2.04
CA ASN A 149 2.26 6.31 -1.18
C ASN A 149 2.71 7.77 -1.07
N HIS A 150 4.01 8.04 -1.03
CA HIS A 150 4.54 9.39 -0.77
C HIS A 150 4.99 10.13 -2.04
N VAL A 151 5.16 9.41 -3.17
CA VAL A 151 5.68 9.97 -4.41
C VAL A 151 4.72 9.79 -5.58
N ILE A 152 4.33 8.54 -5.91
CA ILE A 152 3.55 8.26 -7.13
C ILE A 152 2.08 8.64 -6.96
N PHE A 153 1.41 8.10 -5.94
CA PHE A 153 0.01 8.38 -5.60
C PHE A 153 -0.07 9.11 -4.25
N CYS A 154 0.77 10.13 -4.09
CA CYS A 154 0.69 11.04 -2.95
C CYS A 154 -0.69 11.70 -2.93
N HIS A 155 -1.33 11.69 -1.76
CA HIS A 155 -2.65 12.29 -1.66
C HIS A 155 -2.55 13.82 -1.77
N GLN A 156 -3.57 14.46 -2.34
CA GLN A 156 -3.59 15.91 -2.53
C GLN A 156 -3.36 16.67 -1.21
N GLU A 157 -3.99 16.24 -0.12
CA GLU A 157 -3.83 16.83 1.22
C GLU A 157 -2.43 16.61 1.82
N GLU A 158 -1.68 15.62 1.34
CA GLU A 158 -0.34 15.27 1.83
C GLU A 158 0.77 15.77 0.89
N SER A 159 0.42 16.40 -0.24
CA SER A 159 1.36 16.76 -1.31
C SER A 159 2.48 17.70 -0.86
N ASN A 160 2.22 18.53 0.14
CA ASN A 160 3.18 19.47 0.72
C ASN A 160 4.12 18.84 1.76
N TRP A 161 4.12 17.51 1.91
CA TRP A 161 5.01 16.84 2.87
C TRP A 161 6.50 17.17 2.76
N PRO A 162 7.08 17.50 1.58
CA PRO A 162 8.47 17.92 1.50
C PRO A 162 8.77 19.22 2.27
N LEU A 163 7.73 20.00 2.59
CA LEU A 163 7.81 21.26 3.34
C LEU A 163 7.44 21.10 4.83
N SER A 164 7.20 19.86 5.29
CA SER A 164 6.87 19.58 6.68
C SER A 164 8.07 19.76 7.63
N GLU A 165 7.83 19.81 8.94
CA GLU A 165 8.91 19.94 9.91
C GLU A 165 9.92 18.78 9.85
N GLY A 166 11.14 19.02 10.33
CA GLY A 166 12.27 18.11 10.14
C GLY A 166 12.04 16.66 10.61
N LYS A 167 11.21 16.44 11.64
CA LYS A 167 10.88 15.08 12.11
C LYS A 167 9.99 14.33 11.13
N ALA A 168 8.90 14.94 10.67
CA ALA A 168 7.96 14.34 9.72
C ALA A 168 8.62 14.13 8.36
N LEU A 169 9.40 15.12 7.91
CA LEU A 169 10.18 15.04 6.68
C LEU A 169 11.18 13.88 6.70
N LYS A 170 11.97 13.79 7.78
CA LYS A 170 12.95 12.71 7.96
C LYS A 170 12.29 11.34 7.96
N GLN A 171 11.15 11.19 8.63
CA GLN A 171 10.43 9.93 8.66
C GLN A 171 10.04 9.45 7.24
N LYS A 172 9.50 10.34 6.40
CA LYS A 172 9.14 9.98 5.01
C LYS A 172 10.37 9.63 4.17
N PHE A 173 11.49 10.34 4.34
CA PHE A 173 12.75 9.97 3.69
C PHE A 173 13.28 8.61 4.15
N ASP A 174 13.27 8.33 5.45
CA ASP A 174 13.70 7.05 6.01
C ASP A 174 12.84 5.89 5.48
N GLU A 175 11.52 6.11 5.32
CA GLU A 175 10.59 5.17 4.70
C GLU A 175 10.87 4.95 3.21
N ILE A 176 11.05 6.02 2.44
CA ILE A 176 11.33 5.98 0.99
C ILE A 176 12.65 5.23 0.71
N PHE A 177 13.71 5.59 1.43
CA PHE A 177 15.03 4.98 1.26
C PHE A 177 15.18 3.66 2.01
N SER A 178 14.17 3.26 2.80
CA SER A 178 14.19 2.04 3.61
C SER A 178 15.45 1.91 4.48
N ALA A 179 16.01 3.04 4.92
CA ALA A 179 17.26 3.11 5.66
C ALA A 179 17.19 2.35 6.99
N THR A 180 15.99 2.25 7.58
CA THR A 180 15.72 1.57 8.85
C THR A 180 16.15 0.11 8.85
N ARG A 181 16.05 -0.60 7.71
CA ARG A 181 16.50 -2.00 7.63
C ARG A 181 18.02 -2.10 7.78
N TYR A 182 18.76 -1.22 7.10
CA TYR A 182 20.21 -1.16 7.20
C TYR A 182 20.68 -0.72 8.58
N ILE A 183 20.01 0.27 9.18
CA ILE A 183 20.30 0.74 10.54
C ILE A 183 20.13 -0.40 11.56
N LYS A 184 19.03 -1.16 11.49
CA LYS A 184 18.81 -2.31 12.39
C LYS A 184 19.89 -3.40 12.25
N VAL A 185 20.32 -3.67 11.02
CA VAL A 185 21.42 -4.63 10.79
C VAL A 185 22.73 -4.12 11.38
N LEU A 186 23.06 -2.84 11.18
CA LEU A 186 24.25 -2.22 11.75
C LEU A 186 24.23 -2.24 13.28
N ASP A 187 23.10 -1.95 13.91
CA ASP A 187 22.96 -1.99 15.36
C ASP A 187 23.13 -3.42 15.89
N LYS A 188 22.60 -4.42 15.19
CA LYS A 188 22.82 -5.82 15.57
C LYS A 188 24.28 -6.25 15.45
N LEU A 189 24.97 -5.81 14.40
CA LEU A 189 26.41 -6.06 14.25
C LEU A 189 27.22 -5.39 15.37
N ARG A 190 26.85 -4.18 15.79
CA ARG A 190 27.48 -3.49 16.93
C ARG A 190 27.26 -4.25 18.24
N GLU A 191 26.05 -4.75 18.49
CA GLU A 191 25.75 -5.58 19.67
C GLU A 191 26.59 -6.87 19.69
N LEU A 192 26.64 -7.58 18.56
CA LEU A 192 27.42 -8.83 18.44
C LEU A 192 28.92 -8.57 18.66
N ARG A 193 29.46 -7.50 18.08
CA ARG A 193 30.85 -7.08 18.29
C ARG A 193 31.15 -6.79 19.77
N LYS A 194 30.25 -6.09 20.46
CA LYS A 194 30.39 -5.81 21.91
C LYS A 194 30.39 -7.11 22.71
N LYS A 195 29.46 -8.03 22.45
CA LYS A 195 29.40 -9.35 23.11
C LYS A 195 30.68 -10.14 22.89
N GLN A 196 31.15 -10.24 21.65
CA GLN A 196 32.38 -10.97 21.35
C GLN A 196 33.62 -10.34 22.01
N THR A 197 33.68 -9.00 22.05
CA THR A 197 34.79 -8.28 22.70
C THR A 197 34.84 -8.59 24.20
N ILE A 198 33.68 -8.69 24.87
CA ILE A 198 33.60 -9.06 26.28
C ILE A 198 34.10 -10.50 26.48
N ILE A 199 33.63 -11.46 25.67
CA ILE A 199 34.08 -12.86 25.73
C ILE A 199 35.60 -12.95 25.57
N VAL A 200 36.17 -12.27 24.57
CA VAL A 200 37.62 -12.25 24.34
C VAL A 200 38.37 -11.71 25.56
N LYS A 201 37.88 -10.63 26.20
CA LYS A 201 38.51 -10.08 27.41
C LYS A 201 38.44 -11.06 28.59
N THR A 202 37.32 -11.74 28.78
CA THR A 202 37.15 -12.75 29.84
C THR A 202 38.13 -13.91 29.62
N CYS A 203 38.16 -14.49 28.42
CA CYS A 203 39.10 -15.56 28.08
C CYS A 203 40.56 -15.12 28.24
N GLN A 204 40.92 -13.89 27.83
CA GLN A 204 42.28 -13.37 28.03
C GLN A 204 42.65 -13.25 29.52
N THR A 205 41.69 -12.90 30.37
CA THR A 205 41.89 -12.78 31.82
C THR A 205 42.09 -14.16 32.45
N GLU A 206 41.25 -15.13 32.11
CA GLU A 206 41.39 -16.53 32.53
C GLU A 206 42.73 -17.11 32.09
N LEU A 207 43.12 -16.87 30.84
CA LEU A 207 44.38 -17.37 30.28
C LEU A 207 45.60 -16.77 30.99
N LYS A 208 45.54 -15.50 31.42
CA LYS A 208 46.58 -14.89 32.27
C LYS A 208 46.64 -15.55 33.65
N TYR A 209 45.50 -15.75 34.31
CA TYR A 209 45.43 -16.40 35.61
C TYR A 209 45.99 -17.82 35.59
N LEU A 210 45.60 -18.62 34.59
CA LEU A 210 46.10 -19.99 34.39
C LEU A 210 47.61 -20.05 34.09
N LYS A 211 48.17 -19.02 33.45
CA LYS A 211 49.62 -18.92 33.21
C LYS A 211 50.41 -18.54 34.46
N GLN A 212 49.81 -17.79 35.38
CA GLN A 212 50.47 -17.32 36.60
C GLN A 212 50.41 -18.34 37.75
N ASN A 213 49.39 -19.20 37.78
CA ASN A 213 49.23 -20.25 38.79
C ASN A 213 49.68 -21.64 38.28
N LYS A 214 50.81 -21.66 37.57
CA LYS A 214 51.49 -22.90 37.16
C LYS A 214 52.55 -23.30 38.16
#